data_AF-A0A534PY99-F1
#
_entry.id   AF-A0A534PY99-F1
#
_cell.length_a   1.000
_cell.length_b   1.000
_cell.length_c   1.000
_cell.angle_alpha   90.00
_cell.angle_beta   90.00
_cell.angle_gamma   90.00
#
_symmetry.space_group_name_H-M   'P 1'
#
loop_
_entity.id
_entity.type
_entity.pdbx_description
1 polymer ?
#
loop_
_entity_poly.entity_id
_entity_poly.type
_entity_poly.pdbx_seq_one_letter_code
_entity_poly.pdbx_strand_id
1 'polypeptide(L)'
;MARLFKGVLATVQRRIERKCGRTASESEALDAMLEHCFAAWSPEHPKIPPDHRVFERDAWRCTVPGCTSYRNLHSHHILFRSDDGSDEAWNRTSLCAAHHHRCVHEGIGRIRIRGRAPDALRFELPLATYGPGERIIR
;
A
#
# COMPACT_ATOMS: atom_id res chain seq x y z
N MET A 1 9.14 -19.16 2.71
CA MET A 1 9.75 -17.83 2.47
C MET A 1 11.24 -17.79 2.78
N ALA A 2 11.69 -18.03 4.02
CA ALA A 2 13.11 -17.90 4.38
C ALA A 2 14.08 -18.77 3.53
N ARG A 3 13.70 -20.00 3.16
CA ARG A 3 14.52 -20.88 2.30
C ARG A 3 14.73 -20.33 0.89
N LEU A 4 13.68 -19.77 0.28
CA LEU A 4 13.77 -19.15 -1.04
C LEU A 4 14.68 -17.91 -1.00
N PHE A 5 14.50 -17.07 0.02
CA PHE A 5 15.33 -15.87 0.20
C PHE A 5 16.82 -16.22 0.32
N LYS A 6 17.17 -17.18 1.19
CA LYS A 6 18.56 -17.66 1.33
C LYS A 6 19.11 -18.24 0.02
N GLY A 7 18.28 -18.95 -0.76
CA GLY A 7 18.67 -19.46 -2.07
C GLY A 7 19.00 -18.36 -3.08
N VAL A 8 18.20 -17.29 -3.11
CA VAL A 8 18.46 -16.10 -3.94
C VAL A 8 19.72 -15.39 -3.47
N LEU A 9 19.88 -15.16 -2.16
CA LEU A 9 21.06 -14.55 -1.56
C LEU A 9 22.35 -15.26 -1.97
N ALA A 10 22.40 -16.59 -1.78
CA ALA A 10 23.55 -17.39 -2.17
C ALA A 10 23.82 -17.37 -3.69
N THR A 11 22.76 -17.23 -4.51
CA THR A 11 22.89 -17.10 -5.96
C THR A 11 23.50 -15.75 -6.35
N VAL A 12 23.07 -14.67 -5.70
CA VAL A 12 23.63 -13.33 -5.89
C VAL A 12 25.07 -13.28 -5.42
N GLN A 13 25.37 -13.82 -4.23
CA GLN A 13 26.72 -13.92 -3.68
C GLN A 13 27.66 -14.63 -4.66
N ARG A 14 27.31 -15.85 -5.10
CA ARG A 14 28.11 -16.58 -6.10
C ARG A 14 28.30 -15.81 -7.41
N ARG A 15 27.32 -14.98 -7.80
CA ARG A 15 27.43 -14.14 -9.01
C ARG A 15 28.41 -12.99 -8.81
N ILE A 16 28.42 -12.36 -7.64
CA ILE A 16 29.40 -11.33 -7.27
C ILE A 16 30.80 -11.96 -7.26
N GLU A 17 30.96 -13.12 -6.63
CA GLU A 17 32.25 -13.82 -6.56
C GLU A 17 32.83 -14.13 -7.94
N ARG A 18 32.00 -14.69 -8.84
CA ARG A 18 32.41 -14.96 -10.22
C ARG A 18 32.81 -13.69 -10.98
N LYS A 19 32.11 -12.57 -10.76
CA LYS A 19 32.36 -11.31 -11.46
C LYS A 19 33.62 -10.62 -10.94
N CYS A 20 33.86 -10.68 -9.63
CA CYS A 20 34.93 -9.93 -8.96
C CYS A 20 36.20 -10.76 -8.72
N GLY A 21 36.15 -12.08 -8.86
CA GLY A 21 37.29 -12.98 -8.63
C GLY A 21 37.72 -13.10 -7.16
N ARG A 22 36.85 -12.74 -6.22
CA ARG A 22 37.09 -12.85 -4.77
C ARG A 22 35.87 -13.41 -4.05
N THR A 23 36.05 -13.87 -2.82
CA THR A 23 34.93 -14.21 -1.94
C THR A 23 34.10 -12.96 -1.63
N ALA A 24 32.78 -13.13 -1.58
CA ALA A 24 31.83 -12.09 -1.23
C ALA A 24 31.12 -12.46 0.07
N SER A 25 30.82 -11.47 0.90
CA SER A 25 30.03 -11.65 2.12
C SER A 25 28.54 -11.78 1.81
N GLU A 26 27.77 -12.31 2.76
CA GLU A 26 26.31 -12.30 2.68
C GLU A 26 25.75 -10.87 2.67
N SER A 27 26.39 -9.93 3.38
CA SER A 27 26.00 -8.52 3.39
C SER A 27 26.11 -7.89 2.00
N GLU A 28 27.21 -8.12 1.27
CA GLU A 28 27.35 -7.61 -0.10
C GLU A 28 26.30 -8.18 -1.05
N ALA A 29 25.94 -9.45 -0.87
CA ALA A 29 24.87 -10.07 -1.65
C ALA A 29 23.50 -9.49 -1.28
N LEU A 30 23.26 -9.21 0.00
CA LEU A 30 22.04 -8.60 0.49
C LEU A 30 21.92 -7.16 -0.01
N ASP A 31 22.98 -6.37 0.07
CA ASP A 31 23.04 -5.00 -0.42
C ASP A 31 22.74 -4.96 -1.93
N ALA A 32 23.37 -5.84 -2.72
CA ALA A 32 23.07 -5.94 -4.15
C ALA A 32 21.60 -6.35 -4.43
N MET A 33 21.01 -7.21 -3.60
CA MET A 33 19.58 -7.55 -3.70
C MET A 33 18.71 -6.33 -3.37
N LEU A 34 19.03 -5.59 -2.32
CA LEU A 34 18.29 -4.40 -1.90
C LEU A 34 18.39 -3.28 -2.95
N GLU A 35 19.58 -3.00 -3.47
CA GLU A 35 19.81 -2.05 -4.56
C GLU A 35 18.97 -2.42 -5.79
N HIS A 36 18.91 -3.71 -6.15
CA HIS A 36 18.07 -4.17 -7.25
C HIS A 36 16.57 -3.98 -6.95
N CYS A 37 16.13 -4.31 -5.73
CA CYS A 37 14.75 -4.09 -5.30
C CYS A 37 14.36 -2.61 -5.40
N PHE A 38 15.20 -1.70 -4.90
CA PHE A 38 14.95 -0.27 -5.03
C PHE A 38 14.97 0.17 -6.49
N ALA A 39 15.95 -0.23 -7.29
CA ALA A 39 15.97 0.12 -8.71
C ALA A 39 14.71 -0.36 -9.47
N ALA A 40 14.15 -1.52 -9.09
CA ALA A 40 12.96 -2.07 -9.72
C ALA A 40 11.64 -1.45 -9.21
N TRP A 41 11.58 -1.07 -7.92
CA TRP A 41 10.32 -0.74 -7.23
C TRP A 41 10.32 0.62 -6.51
N SER A 42 11.36 1.44 -6.64
CA SER A 42 11.44 2.75 -5.99
C SER A 42 10.44 3.75 -6.59
N PRO A 43 9.78 4.63 -5.80
CA PRO A 43 8.76 5.60 -6.24
C PRO A 43 9.08 6.41 -7.50
N GLU A 44 10.36 6.71 -7.76
CA GLU A 44 10.84 7.38 -8.97
C GLU A 44 10.79 6.51 -10.25
N HIS A 45 10.47 5.22 -10.15
CA HIS A 45 10.44 4.32 -11.29
C HIS A 45 9.21 4.59 -12.18
N PRO A 46 9.40 4.85 -13.49
CA PRO A 46 8.36 5.37 -14.39
C PRO A 46 7.18 4.43 -14.63
N LYS A 47 7.28 3.16 -14.21
CA LYS A 47 6.21 2.16 -14.31
C LYS A 47 5.37 2.00 -13.05
N ILE A 48 5.57 2.84 -12.03
CA ILE A 48 4.80 2.73 -10.80
C ILE A 48 3.35 3.17 -11.04
N PRO A 49 2.36 2.31 -10.70
CA PRO A 49 0.95 2.64 -10.87
C PRO A 49 0.59 3.91 -10.10
N PRO A 50 -0.29 4.78 -10.63
CA PRO A 50 -0.78 5.97 -9.93
C PRO A 50 -1.31 5.71 -8.51
N ASP A 51 -1.81 4.50 -8.26
CA ASP A 51 -2.36 4.07 -6.96
C ASP A 51 -1.30 3.97 -5.85
N HIS A 52 -0.03 3.71 -6.20
CA HIS A 52 1.06 3.66 -5.21
C HIS A 52 1.19 4.95 -4.43
N ARG A 53 0.96 6.11 -5.07
CA ARG A 53 1.02 7.41 -4.39
C ARG A 53 -0.05 7.55 -3.31
N VAL A 54 -1.23 6.96 -3.54
CA VAL A 54 -2.31 6.93 -2.54
C VAL A 54 -1.97 5.97 -1.41
N PHE A 55 -1.44 4.79 -1.73
CA PHE A 55 -1.00 3.83 -0.71
C PHE A 55 0.13 4.40 0.16
N GLU A 56 1.12 5.05 -0.45
CA GLU A 56 2.22 5.67 0.26
C GLU A 56 1.75 6.81 1.18
N ARG A 57 0.91 7.72 0.66
CA ARG A 57 0.26 8.77 1.45
C ARG A 57 -0.52 8.20 2.64
N ASP A 58 -1.21 7.08 2.44
CA ASP A 58 -2.04 6.42 3.46
C ASP A 58 -1.23 5.39 4.30
N ALA A 59 0.10 5.47 4.26
CA ALA A 59 1.03 4.64 5.04
C ALA A 59 0.85 3.12 4.82
N TRP A 60 0.46 2.71 3.61
CA TRP A 60 0.21 1.33 3.21
C TRP A 60 -0.80 0.63 4.11
N ARG A 61 -1.86 1.34 4.49
CA ARG A 61 -2.91 0.84 5.39
C ARG A 61 -4.30 1.19 4.90
N CYS A 62 -5.25 0.36 5.30
CA CYS A 62 -6.66 0.70 5.18
C CYS A 62 -6.97 1.94 6.03
N THR A 63 -7.60 2.96 5.44
CA THR A 63 -7.89 4.23 6.11
C THR A 63 -9.16 4.22 6.96
N VAL A 64 -10.00 3.18 6.85
CA VAL A 64 -11.17 3.02 7.71
C VAL A 64 -10.75 2.99 9.19
N PRO A 65 -11.32 3.86 10.05
CA PRO A 65 -10.99 3.94 11.47
C PRO A 65 -11.05 2.57 12.16
N GLY A 66 -10.02 2.25 12.94
CA GLY A 66 -9.91 0.98 13.66
C GLY A 66 -9.36 -0.20 12.86
N CYS A 67 -9.30 -0.10 11.52
CA CYS A 67 -8.72 -1.15 10.70
C CYS A 67 -7.18 -1.15 10.83
N THR A 68 -6.59 -2.34 10.92
CA THR A 68 -5.12 -2.53 10.97
C THR A 68 -4.59 -3.25 9.75
N SER A 69 -5.41 -3.45 8.71
CA SER A 69 -4.98 -4.17 7.51
C SER A 69 -3.96 -3.37 6.71
N TYR A 70 -2.89 -4.06 6.30
CA TYR A 70 -1.84 -3.60 5.39
C TYR A 70 -1.77 -4.48 4.13
N ARG A 71 -2.78 -5.34 3.89
CA ARG A 71 -2.81 -6.31 2.80
C ARG A 71 -4.04 -6.13 1.93
N ASN A 72 -3.91 -6.53 0.66
CA ASN A 72 -4.94 -6.46 -0.36
C ASN A 72 -5.58 -5.06 -0.39
N LEU A 73 -4.72 -4.04 -0.56
CA LEU A 73 -5.13 -2.64 -0.61
C LEU A 73 -5.55 -2.25 -2.02
N HIS A 74 -6.60 -1.44 -2.09
CA HIS A 74 -7.19 -0.93 -3.32
C HIS A 74 -7.31 0.59 -3.19
N SER A 75 -7.02 1.30 -4.27
CA SER A 75 -7.33 2.73 -4.37
C SER A 75 -8.82 2.86 -4.63
N HIS A 76 -9.54 3.51 -3.72
CA HIS A 76 -10.98 3.65 -3.78
C HIS A 76 -11.37 5.12 -3.98
N HIS A 77 -12.21 5.39 -4.98
CA HIS A 77 -12.77 6.71 -5.22
C HIS A 77 -13.85 7.06 -4.19
N ILE A 78 -13.74 8.23 -3.54
CA ILE A 78 -14.68 8.72 -2.53
C ILE A 78 -15.99 9.17 -3.20
N LEU A 79 -15.88 10.03 -4.23
CA LEU A 79 -16.92 10.20 -5.23
C LEU A 79 -16.69 9.12 -6.28
N PHE A 80 -17.67 8.23 -6.45
CA PHE A 80 -17.52 7.10 -7.34
C PHE A 80 -17.27 7.54 -8.78
N ARG A 81 -16.46 6.76 -9.50
CA ARG A 81 -16.21 7.00 -10.92
C ARG A 81 -17.49 6.91 -11.76
N SER A 82 -18.47 6.12 -11.35
CA SER A 82 -19.80 6.08 -11.97
C SER A 82 -20.55 7.41 -11.86
N ASP A 83 -20.18 8.23 -10.87
CA ASP A 83 -20.81 9.50 -10.54
C ASP A 83 -19.86 10.67 -10.89
N ASP A 84 -19.06 10.48 -11.95
CA ASP A 84 -18.08 11.45 -12.46
C ASP A 84 -16.96 11.82 -11.48
N GLY A 85 -16.64 10.92 -10.55
CA GLY A 85 -15.52 11.08 -9.63
C GLY A 85 -14.16 11.06 -10.33
N SER A 86 -13.35 12.11 -10.11
CA SER A 86 -12.00 12.24 -10.68
C SER A 86 -10.99 11.20 -10.14
N ASP A 87 -9.94 10.92 -10.91
CA ASP A 87 -8.79 10.12 -10.48
C ASP A 87 -7.77 10.89 -9.61
N GLU A 88 -8.08 12.15 -9.25
CA GLU A 88 -7.19 12.99 -8.45
C GLU A 88 -6.99 12.40 -7.05
N ALA A 89 -5.82 12.63 -6.47
CA ALA A 89 -5.45 12.05 -5.18
C ALA A 89 -6.44 12.41 -4.06
N TRP A 90 -7.02 13.61 -4.06
CA TRP A 90 -8.00 14.01 -3.05
C TRP A 90 -9.27 13.15 -3.08
N ASN A 91 -9.63 12.61 -4.24
CA ASN A 91 -10.82 11.79 -4.42
C ASN A 91 -10.54 10.30 -4.17
N ARG A 92 -9.32 9.92 -3.77
CA ARG A 92 -8.96 8.51 -3.59
C ARG A 92 -8.43 8.24 -2.20
N THR A 93 -8.76 7.08 -1.63
CA THR A 93 -8.25 6.61 -0.33
C THR A 93 -7.97 5.11 -0.37
N SER A 94 -7.09 4.64 0.50
CA SER A 94 -6.67 3.24 0.56
C SER A 94 -7.63 2.39 1.40
N LEU A 95 -8.25 1.38 0.81
CA LEU A 95 -9.11 0.43 1.49
C LEU A 95 -8.61 -1.01 1.34
N CYS A 96 -8.76 -1.85 2.37
CA CYS A 96 -8.56 -3.29 2.18
C CYS A 96 -9.72 -3.90 1.39
N ALA A 97 -9.49 -5.03 0.72
CA ALA A 97 -10.49 -5.70 -0.11
C ALA A 97 -11.83 -5.94 0.62
N ALA A 98 -11.81 -6.23 1.93
CA ALA A 98 -13.01 -6.40 2.73
C ALA A 98 -13.82 -5.09 2.83
N HIS A 99 -13.19 -3.98 3.23
CA HIS A 99 -13.90 -2.70 3.32
C HIS A 99 -14.27 -2.15 1.94
N HIS A 100 -13.41 -2.33 0.93
CA HIS A 100 -13.66 -1.85 -0.41
C HIS A 100 -14.86 -2.54 -1.05
N HIS A 101 -14.78 -3.86 -1.25
CA HIS A 101 -15.79 -4.59 -2.00
C HIS A 101 -17.03 -4.84 -1.16
N ARG A 102 -16.87 -5.36 0.06
CA ARG A 102 -18.02 -5.77 0.87
C ARG A 102 -18.70 -4.59 1.53
N CYS A 103 -17.92 -3.71 2.17
CA CYS A 103 -18.54 -2.68 3.02
C CYS A 103 -19.01 -1.45 2.26
N VAL A 104 -18.23 -0.98 1.29
CA VAL A 104 -18.59 0.20 0.50
C VAL A 104 -19.44 -0.18 -0.71
N HIS A 105 -19.01 -1.14 -1.54
CA HIS A 105 -19.73 -1.46 -2.78
C HIS A 105 -20.95 -2.38 -2.56
N GLU A 106 -20.81 -3.49 -1.83
CA GLU A 106 -21.93 -4.40 -1.55
C GLU A 106 -22.82 -3.91 -0.39
N GLY A 107 -22.39 -2.87 0.35
CA GLY A 107 -23.14 -2.28 1.46
C GLY A 107 -23.17 -3.13 2.75
N ILE A 108 -22.37 -4.18 2.84
CA ILE A 108 -22.26 -5.06 4.03
C ILE A 108 -21.56 -4.29 5.16
N GLY A 109 -22.32 -3.85 6.16
CA GLY A 109 -21.79 -2.98 7.20
C GLY A 109 -21.82 -1.49 6.82
N ARG A 110 -22.57 -1.11 5.77
CA ARG A 110 -23.09 0.25 5.50
C ARG A 110 -22.06 1.38 5.70
N ILE A 111 -20.85 1.21 5.18
CA ILE A 111 -19.82 2.24 5.29
C ILE A 111 -20.04 3.29 4.19
N ARG A 112 -20.07 4.57 4.57
CA ARG A 112 -19.94 5.67 3.61
C ARG A 112 -18.71 6.50 3.93
N ILE A 113 -18.07 6.97 2.88
CA ILE A 113 -16.88 7.81 2.96
C ILE A 113 -17.23 9.14 2.28
N ARG A 114 -16.94 10.25 2.94
CA ARG A 114 -17.17 11.60 2.41
C ARG A 114 -15.95 12.48 2.66
N GLY A 115 -15.94 13.62 1.97
CA GLY A 115 -14.90 14.64 2.13
C GLY A 115 -13.75 14.46 1.15
N ARG A 116 -12.57 14.94 1.54
CA ARG A 116 -11.37 14.94 0.68
C ARG A 116 -10.20 14.30 1.41
N ALA A 117 -9.55 13.35 0.75
CA ALA A 117 -8.35 12.72 1.28
C ALA A 117 -7.13 13.67 1.24
N PRO A 118 -6.15 13.49 2.13
CA PRO A 118 -6.17 12.53 3.25
C PRO A 118 -6.88 13.07 4.49
N ASP A 119 -6.82 14.37 4.74
CA ASP A 119 -7.05 14.93 6.08
C ASP A 119 -8.52 15.24 6.37
N ALA A 120 -9.35 15.43 5.34
CA ALA A 120 -10.75 15.86 5.49
C ALA A 120 -11.76 14.71 5.27
N LEU A 121 -11.34 13.46 5.50
CA LEU A 121 -12.22 12.30 5.37
C LEU A 121 -13.18 12.18 6.55
N ARG A 122 -14.43 11.86 6.23
CA ARG A 122 -15.46 11.45 7.20
C ARG A 122 -15.92 10.04 6.87
N PHE A 123 -15.85 9.15 7.87
CA PHE A 123 -16.32 7.77 7.77
C PHE A 123 -17.61 7.62 8.55
N GLU A 124 -18.70 7.30 7.85
CA GLU A 124 -19.97 6.92 8.44
C GLU A 124 -19.99 5.38 8.53
N LEU A 125 -19.82 4.83 9.74
CA LEU A 125 -19.95 3.40 10.05
C LEU A 125 -21.32 3.13 10.70
N PRO A 126 -21.77 1.86 10.82
CA PRO A 126 -23.10 1.55 11.36
C PRO A 126 -23.36 2.06 12.77
N LEU A 127 -22.31 2.14 13.60
CA LEU A 127 -22.41 2.47 15.02
C LEU A 127 -21.74 3.80 15.39
N ALA A 128 -21.02 4.43 14.46
CA ALA A 128 -20.25 5.63 14.75
C ALA A 128 -19.93 6.40 13.47
N THR A 129 -19.76 7.72 13.60
CA THR A 129 -19.17 8.55 12.56
C THR A 129 -17.85 9.09 13.06
N TYR A 130 -16.79 8.96 12.26
CA TYR A 130 -15.48 9.51 12.56
C TYR A 130 -15.19 10.63 11.57
N GLY A 131 -14.94 11.82 12.10
CA GLY A 131 -14.50 12.99 11.34
C GLY A 131 -12.99 13.06 11.13
N PRO A 132 -12.54 14.13 10.45
CA PRO A 132 -11.13 14.47 10.30
C PRO A 132 -10.35 14.36 11.61
N GLY A 133 -9.26 13.60 11.61
CA GLY A 133 -8.38 13.44 12.77
C GLY A 133 -8.91 12.59 13.92
N GLU A 134 -10.20 12.22 13.91
CA GLU A 134 -10.76 11.34 14.93
C GLU A 134 -10.26 9.91 14.71
N ARG A 135 -9.59 9.35 15.72
CA ARG A 135 -9.13 7.95 15.72
C ARG A 135 -9.84 7.18 16.82
N ILE A 136 -10.01 5.88 16.60
CA ILE A 136 -10.29 4.95 17.69
C ILE A 136 -9.03 4.91 18.56
N ILE A 137 -9.03 5.65 19.66
CA ILE A 137 -8.00 5.53 20.70
C ILE A 137 -8.16 4.12 21.28
N ARG A 138 -7.11 3.31 21.17
CA ARG A 138 -7.03 2.02 21.87
C ARG A 138 -6.54 2.24 23.28
#